data_AF-A0A7D7WGJ0-F1
#
_entry.id   AF-A0A7D7WGJ0-F1
#
_cell.length_a   1.000
_cell.length_b   1.000
_cell.length_c   1.000
_cell.angle_alpha   90.00
_cell.angle_beta   90.00
_cell.angle_gamma   90.00
#
_symmetry.space_group_name_H-M   'P 1'
#
loop_
_entity.id
_entity.type
_entity.pdbx_description
1 polymer ?
#
loop_
_entity_poly.entity_id
_entity_poly.type
_entity_poly.pdbx_seq_one_letter_code
_entity_poly.pdbx_strand_id
1 'polypeptide(L)'
;MPKDTIKVNLVDNAIQMNVINYYRPLLIFKSEVLDGISLSLTSNAYEDRVASLKMISSVSGDTGKQQIAKSEKNLLKDAAKDYFNENGFRSLDILIYKAIKEVKEYLLVNLHPFVCLINPCEEKHTADIIS
;
A
#
# COMPACT_ATOMS: atom_id res chain seq x y z
N MET A 1 -39.70 -28.70 21.92
CA MET A 1 -38.22 -28.68 21.89
C MET A 1 -37.76 -27.42 21.19
N PRO A 2 -36.82 -26.65 21.77
CA PRO A 2 -36.33 -25.42 21.18
C PRO A 2 -35.34 -25.78 20.07
N LYS A 3 -35.45 -25.11 18.93
CA LYS A 3 -34.30 -24.96 18.04
C LYS A 3 -34.23 -23.49 17.71
N ASP A 4 -33.53 -22.77 18.59
CA ASP A 4 -32.96 -21.48 18.27
C ASP A 4 -32.18 -21.62 16.96
N THR A 5 -32.82 -21.22 15.87
CA THR A 5 -32.15 -21.12 14.58
C THR A 5 -31.21 -19.93 14.71
N ILE A 6 -29.96 -20.21 15.07
CA ILE A 6 -28.88 -19.25 14.97
C ILE A 6 -28.83 -18.79 13.51
N LYS A 7 -29.34 -17.58 13.23
CA LYS A 7 -29.03 -16.88 11.99
C LYS A 7 -27.57 -16.47 12.07
N VAL A 8 -26.69 -17.38 11.68
CA VAL A 8 -25.31 -17.03 11.36
C VAL A 8 -25.41 -16.25 10.05
N ASN A 9 -25.33 -14.92 10.13
CA ASN A 9 -24.91 -14.15 8.96
C ASN A 9 -23.45 -14.53 8.71
N LEU A 10 -23.24 -15.62 7.97
CA LEU A 10 -22.00 -15.84 7.28
C LEU A 10 -21.90 -14.69 6.28
N VAL A 11 -21.27 -13.60 6.70
CA VAL A 11 -20.68 -12.68 5.75
C VAL A 11 -19.80 -13.58 4.89
N ASP A 12 -20.17 -13.75 3.62
CA ASP A 12 -19.46 -14.56 2.64
C ASP A 12 -18.03 -14.00 2.47
N ASN A 13 -17.17 -14.31 3.43
CA ASN A 13 -15.75 -13.92 3.51
C ASN A 13 -14.87 -14.96 2.81
N ALA A 14 -15.46 -15.88 2.05
CA ALA A 14 -14.71 -16.75 1.17
C ALA A 14 -14.50 -16.01 -0.16
N ILE A 15 -13.25 -15.91 -0.59
CA ILE A 15 -12.87 -15.48 -1.94
C ILE A 15 -13.74 -16.27 -2.93
N GLN A 16 -14.70 -15.60 -3.55
CA GLN A 16 -15.63 -16.26 -4.45
C GLN A 16 -14.87 -16.67 -5.71
N MET A 17 -14.55 -17.96 -5.83
CA MET A 17 -13.77 -18.54 -6.93
C MET A 17 -14.42 -18.33 -8.32
N ASN A 18 -15.69 -17.94 -8.37
CA ASN A 18 -16.48 -17.73 -9.59
C ASN A 18 -16.63 -16.26 -9.99
N VAL A 19 -16.10 -15.33 -9.20
CA VAL A 19 -15.94 -13.93 -9.59
C VAL A 19 -14.47 -13.75 -9.98
N ILE A 20 -14.20 -13.19 -11.15
CA ILE A 20 -12.83 -12.76 -11.51
C ILE A 20 -12.47 -11.61 -10.59
N ASN A 21 -12.08 -11.93 -9.35
CA ASN A 21 -11.41 -11.03 -8.46
C ASN A 21 -10.01 -10.88 -9.05
N TYR A 22 -9.84 -9.88 -9.92
CA TYR A 22 -8.50 -9.45 -10.31
C TYR A 22 -7.77 -9.15 -9.00
N TYR A 23 -6.84 -10.03 -8.62
CA TYR A 23 -6.07 -9.88 -7.40
C TYR A 23 -5.46 -8.48 -7.41
N ARG A 24 -5.79 -7.68 -6.40
CA ARG A 24 -5.22 -6.34 -6.21
C ARG A 24 -4.19 -6.46 -5.10
N PRO A 25 -2.88 -6.44 -5.43
CA PRO A 25 -1.83 -6.40 -4.43
C PRO A 25 -2.03 -5.20 -3.52
N LEU A 26 -1.85 -5.39 -2.21
CA LEU A 26 -1.69 -4.30 -1.26
C LEU A 26 -0.20 -4.05 -1.03
N LEU A 27 0.26 -2.85 -1.34
CA LEU A 27 1.58 -2.36 -1.01
C LEU A 27 1.50 -1.53 0.26
N ILE A 28 2.21 -1.95 1.30
CA ILE A 28 2.24 -1.27 2.59
C ILE A 28 3.54 -0.49 2.70
N PHE A 29 3.45 0.82 2.84
CA PHE A 29 4.59 1.73 2.86
C PHE A 29 4.61 2.56 4.14
N LYS A 30 5.74 2.53 4.87
CA LYS A 30 5.91 3.37 6.05
C LYS A 30 6.39 4.75 5.65
N SER A 31 5.73 5.81 6.12
CA SER A 31 6.16 7.19 5.88
C SER A 31 5.91 8.08 7.09
N GLU A 32 6.88 8.95 7.39
CA GLU A 32 6.77 10.00 8.40
C GLU A 32 6.50 11.38 7.78
N VAL A 33 6.36 11.47 6.45
CA VAL A 33 6.20 12.74 5.72
C VAL A 33 4.97 12.78 4.81
N LEU A 34 4.53 11.63 4.31
CA LEU A 34 3.31 11.49 3.52
C LEU A 34 2.12 11.24 4.44
N ASP A 35 0.97 11.79 4.06
CA ASP A 35 -0.26 11.59 4.81
C ASP A 35 -0.80 10.18 4.59
N GLY A 36 -1.27 9.55 5.67
CA GLY A 36 -1.67 8.14 5.69
C GLY A 36 -2.96 7.94 4.90
N ILE A 37 -2.83 7.54 3.63
CA ILE A 37 -3.95 7.33 2.72
C ILE A 37 -3.86 5.92 2.13
N SER A 38 -5.00 5.22 2.15
CA SER A 38 -5.24 4.06 1.29
C SER A 38 -5.58 4.55 -0.12
N LEU A 39 -4.76 4.21 -1.10
CA LEU A 39 -4.88 4.69 -2.47
C LEU A 39 -4.97 3.53 -3.45
N SER A 40 -6.02 3.51 -4.25
CA SER A 40 -6.16 2.60 -5.38
C SER A 40 -5.43 3.14 -6.61
N LEU A 41 -4.53 2.34 -7.17
CA LEU A 41 -3.77 2.66 -8.38
C LEU A 41 -4.17 1.76 -9.54
N THR A 42 -4.11 2.31 -10.75
CA THR A 42 -4.30 1.61 -12.03
C THR A 42 -3.10 1.87 -12.92
N SER A 43 -2.79 0.93 -13.82
CA SER A 43 -1.61 1.02 -14.70
C SER A 43 -1.56 2.31 -15.55
N ASN A 44 -2.70 2.93 -15.84
CA ASN A 44 -2.79 4.16 -16.63
C ASN A 44 -2.77 5.47 -15.82
N ALA A 45 -2.88 5.43 -14.49
CA ALA A 45 -3.07 6.63 -13.67
C ALA A 45 -2.19 6.65 -12.41
N TYR A 46 -1.32 5.65 -12.22
CA TYR A 46 -0.57 5.49 -10.98
C TYR A 46 0.39 6.66 -10.71
N GLU A 47 1.06 7.19 -11.75
CA GLU A 47 2.03 8.27 -11.58
C GLU A 47 1.40 9.56 -11.05
N ASP A 48 0.26 9.95 -11.64
CA ASP A 48 -0.47 11.15 -11.23
C ASP A 48 -1.06 10.98 -9.82
N ARG A 49 -1.59 9.79 -9.54
CA ARG A 49 -2.16 9.45 -8.22
C ARG A 49 -1.09 9.49 -7.13
N VAL A 50 0.08 8.93 -7.36
CA VAL A 50 1.21 8.99 -6.41
C VAL A 50 1.75 10.41 -6.28
N ALA A 51 1.83 11.17 -7.38
CA ALA A 51 2.24 12.58 -7.32
C ALA A 51 1.29 13.44 -6.45
N SER A 52 -0.01 13.13 -6.49
CA SER A 52 -1.07 13.81 -5.73
C SER A 52 -1.06 13.55 -4.22
N LEU A 53 -0.27 12.57 -3.75
CA LEU A 53 -0.15 12.26 -2.32
C LEU A 53 0.25 13.51 -1.54
N LYS A 54 -0.50 13.82 -0.48
CA LYS A 54 -0.25 14.98 0.35
C LYS A 54 0.83 14.68 1.37
N MET A 55 1.57 15.72 1.74
CA MET A 55 2.41 15.67 2.92
C MET A 55 1.57 15.90 4.17
N ILE A 56 2.07 15.42 5.30
CA ILE A 56 1.50 15.72 6.61
C ILE A 56 1.66 17.23 6.85
N SER A 57 0.59 17.89 7.26
CA SER A 57 0.54 19.36 7.43
C SER A 57 1.58 19.91 8.41
N SER A 58 1.99 19.12 9.42
CA SER A 58 3.00 19.52 10.40
C SER A 58 4.43 19.60 9.85
N VAL A 59 4.71 18.96 8.70
CA VAL A 59 6.06 18.90 8.10
C VAL A 59 6.10 19.48 6.69
N SER A 60 4.98 19.98 6.16
CA SER A 60 4.90 20.49 4.77
C SER A 60 5.72 21.76 4.53
N GLY A 61 6.07 22.51 5.57
CA GLY A 61 6.92 23.69 5.48
C GLY A 61 8.42 23.43 5.59
N ASP A 62 8.84 22.21 5.95
CA ASP A 62 10.23 21.84 6.12
C ASP A 62 10.83 21.38 4.78
N THR A 63 11.83 22.12 4.28
CA THR A 63 12.48 21.84 2.99
C THR A 63 13.19 20.49 2.94
N GLY A 64 13.76 20.03 4.05
CA GLY A 64 14.37 18.71 4.14
C GLY A 64 13.31 17.60 4.05
N LYS A 65 12.19 17.78 4.75
CA LYS A 65 11.05 16.85 4.69
C LYS A 65 10.35 16.85 3.33
N GLN A 66 10.32 17.97 2.62
CA GLN A 66 9.84 18.05 1.24
C GLN A 66 10.69 17.20 0.29
N GLN A 67 12.01 17.23 0.45
CA GLN A 67 12.90 16.40 -0.36
C GLN A 67 12.70 14.90 -0.06
N ILE A 68 12.56 14.54 1.22
CA ILE A 68 12.23 13.16 1.61
C ILE A 68 10.91 12.73 0.98
N ALA A 69 9.86 13.53 1.09
CA ALA A 69 8.55 13.23 0.50
C ALA A 69 8.62 13.05 -1.03
N LYS A 70 9.47 13.83 -1.71
CA LYS A 70 9.72 13.66 -3.15
C LYS A 70 10.38 12.32 -3.45
N SER A 71 11.41 11.94 -2.69
CA SER A 71 12.09 10.65 -2.83
C SER A 71 11.14 9.47 -2.56
N GLU A 72 10.32 9.54 -1.50
CA GLU A 72 9.34 8.51 -1.18
C GLU A 72 8.29 8.36 -2.28
N LYS A 73 7.79 9.47 -2.85
CA LYS A 73 6.87 9.41 -4.01
C LYS A 73 7.52 8.75 -5.23
N ASN A 74 8.79 9.02 -5.51
CA ASN A 74 9.49 8.38 -6.61
C ASN A 74 9.63 6.88 -6.37
N LEU A 75 10.03 6.48 -5.15
CA LEU A 75 10.12 5.06 -4.78
C LEU A 75 8.77 4.35 -4.94
N LEU A 76 7.67 4.98 -4.54
CA LEU A 76 6.32 4.43 -4.74
C LEU A 76 5.95 4.30 -6.22
N LYS A 77 6.37 5.24 -7.08
CA LYS A 77 6.16 5.14 -8.53
C LYS A 77 6.95 3.99 -9.12
N ASP A 78 8.23 3.87 -8.78
CA ASP A 78 9.09 2.81 -9.28
C ASP A 78 8.58 1.43 -8.83
N ALA A 79 8.22 1.29 -7.55
CA ALA A 79 7.59 0.08 -7.04
C ALA A 79 6.29 -0.22 -7.80
N ALA A 80 5.38 0.75 -7.94
CA ALA A 80 4.12 0.52 -8.66
C ALA A 80 4.33 0.14 -10.13
N LYS A 81 5.33 0.73 -10.79
CA LYS A 81 5.69 0.43 -12.18
C LYS A 81 6.08 -1.03 -12.37
N ASP A 82 6.83 -1.62 -11.44
CA ASP A 82 7.22 -3.03 -11.50
C ASP A 82 6.01 -3.96 -11.42
N TYR A 83 4.97 -3.58 -10.66
CA TYR A 83 3.70 -4.32 -10.61
C TYR A 83 2.85 -4.15 -11.88
N PHE A 84 3.05 -3.08 -12.66
CA PHE A 84 2.29 -2.73 -13.86
C PHE A 84 3.01 -3.07 -15.18
N ASN A 85 4.11 -3.83 -15.12
CA ASN A 85 4.87 -4.26 -16.30
C ASN A 85 4.06 -5.18 -17.24
N GLU A 86 4.69 -5.67 -18.32
CA GLU A 86 4.03 -6.55 -19.29
C GLU A 86 3.57 -7.86 -18.63
N ASN A 87 2.26 -8.16 -18.73
CA ASN A 87 1.57 -9.22 -17.96
C ASN A 87 1.48 -9.00 -16.44
N GLY A 88 1.78 -7.80 -15.97
CA GLY A 88 1.60 -7.38 -14.59
C GLY A 88 0.12 -7.16 -14.21
N PHE A 89 -0.08 -6.65 -13.01
CA PHE A 89 -1.39 -6.33 -12.48
C PHE A 89 -2.03 -5.17 -13.25
N ARG A 90 -3.36 -5.10 -13.27
CA ARG A 90 -4.08 -3.93 -13.82
C ARG A 90 -4.29 -2.83 -12.79
N SER A 91 -4.29 -3.23 -11.53
CA SER A 91 -4.54 -2.35 -10.39
C SER A 91 -3.89 -2.92 -9.14
N LEU A 92 -3.50 -2.02 -8.24
CA LEU A 92 -3.00 -2.34 -6.90
C LEU A 92 -3.55 -1.32 -5.90
N ASP A 93 -3.41 -1.60 -4.62
CA ASP A 93 -3.71 -0.67 -3.54
C ASP A 93 -2.41 -0.34 -2.80
N ILE A 94 -2.28 0.90 -2.34
CA ILE A 94 -1.19 1.33 -1.47
C ILE A 94 -1.79 1.75 -0.13
N LEU A 95 -1.23 1.26 0.96
CA LEU A 95 -1.48 1.74 2.31
C LEU A 95 -0.23 2.45 2.84
N ILE A 96 -0.34 3.76 3.05
CA ILE A 96 0.70 4.53 3.73
C ILE A 96 0.38 4.59 5.23
N TYR A 97 1.33 4.19 6.07
CA TYR A 97 1.13 4.11 7.51
C TYR A 97 2.27 4.76 8.30
N LYS A 98 1.96 5.18 9.53
CA LYS A 98 2.95 5.68 10.51
C LYS A 98 3.15 4.67 11.63
N ALA A 99 2.03 4.24 12.22
CA ALA A 99 2.02 3.25 13.29
C ALA A 99 1.50 1.90 12.79
N ILE A 100 2.15 0.80 13.18
CA ILE A 100 1.76 -0.56 12.79
C ILE A 100 0.30 -0.91 13.17
N LYS A 101 -0.25 -0.22 14.18
CA LYS A 101 -1.65 -0.34 14.57
C LYS A 101 -2.60 -0.01 13.41
N GLU A 102 -2.27 0.99 12.59
CA GLU A 102 -3.06 1.40 11.41
C GLU A 102 -3.11 0.27 10.38
N VAL A 103 -2.00 -0.44 10.18
CA VAL A 103 -1.94 -1.61 9.29
C VAL A 103 -2.84 -2.73 9.81
N LYS A 104 -2.76 -3.04 11.11
CA LYS A 104 -3.61 -4.06 11.72
C LYS A 104 -5.09 -3.71 11.57
N GLU A 105 -5.47 -2.47 11.86
CA GLU A 105 -6.85 -1.99 11.74
C GLU A 105 -7.34 -2.04 10.30
N TYR A 106 -6.51 -1.65 9.34
CA TYR A 106 -6.83 -1.72 7.92
C TYR A 106 -7.04 -3.16 7.43
N LEU A 107 -6.16 -4.09 7.80
CA LEU A 107 -6.23 -5.50 7.37
C LEU A 107 -7.39 -6.27 8.04
N LEU A 108 -7.84 -5.84 9.22
CA LEU A 108 -9.01 -6.44 9.87
C LEU A 108 -10.32 -6.12 9.15
N VAL A 109 -10.39 -4.98 8.46
CA VAL A 109 -11.61 -4.53 7.76
C VAL A 109 -11.53 -4.71 6.24
N ASN A 110 -10.32 -4.88 5.68
CA ASN A 110 -10.09 -5.10 4.25
C ASN A 110 -9.33 -6.41 4.02
N LEU A 111 -10.00 -7.38 3.39
CA LEU A 111 -9.38 -8.65 3.02
C LEU A 111 -8.54 -8.45 1.76
N HIS A 112 -7.21 -8.52 1.92
CA HIS A 112 -6.26 -8.44 0.82
C HIS A 112 -5.60 -9.82 0.60
N PRO A 113 -5.72 -10.41 -0.59
CA PRO A 113 -5.18 -11.74 -0.87
C PRO A 113 -3.64 -11.75 -0.99
N PHE A 114 -3.04 -10.59 -1.28
CA PHE A 114 -1.60 -10.44 -1.40
C PHE A 114 -1.16 -9.13 -0.78
N VAL A 115 -0.24 -9.19 0.18
CA VAL A 115 0.27 -8.03 0.92
C VAL A 115 1.80 -8.01 0.78
N CYS A 116 2.35 -6.90 0.29
CA CYS A 116 3.77 -6.65 0.17
C CYS A 116 4.16 -5.45 1.04
N LEU A 117 5.24 -5.59 1.80
CA LEU A 117 5.83 -4.49 2.58
C LEU A 117 6.90 -3.82 1.73
N ILE A 118 6.69 -2.55 1.41
CA ILE A 118 7.72 -1.71 0.80
C ILE A 118 8.49 -1.06 1.94
N ASN A 119 9.72 -1.52 2.13
CA ASN A 119 10.65 -0.87 3.04
C ASN A 119 11.56 0.05 2.21
N PRO A 120 11.66 1.35 2.50
CA PRO A 120 12.78 2.14 2.02
C PRO A 120 14.03 1.60 2.74
N CYS A 121 14.63 0.55 2.18
CA CYS A 121 15.96 0.16 2.61
C CYS A 121 16.87 1.33 2.23
N GLU A 122 17.58 1.92 3.20
CA GLU A 122 18.75 2.69 2.84
C GLU A 122 19.65 1.73 2.06
N GLU A 123 19.82 1.95 0.77
CA GLU A 123 20.92 1.33 0.03
C GLU A 123 22.20 1.81 0.72
N LYS A 124 22.64 1.08 1.74
CA LYS A 124 24.04 1.08 2.13
C LYS A 124 24.73 0.51 0.91
N HIS A 125 25.27 1.37 0.05
CA HIS A 125 26.28 0.98 -0.89
C HIS A 125 27.36 0.25 -0.08
N THR A 126 27.36 -1.08 -0.12
CA THR A 126 28.50 -1.90 0.28
C THR A 126 29.61 -1.65 -0.73
N ALA A 127 30.23 -0.48 -0.63
CA ALA A 127 31.47 -0.15 -1.33
C ALA A 127 32.71 -0.49 -0.48
N ASP A 128 32.54 -0.85 0.81
CA ASP A 128 33.65 -1.07 1.75
C ASP A 128 33.72 -2.50 2.29
N ILE A 129 33.68 -3.51 1.42
CA ILE A 129 34.15 -4.87 1.77
C ILE A 129 35.09 -5.40 0.70
N ILE A 130 36.04 -4.58 0.24
CA ILE A 130 37.34 -5.06 -0.26
C ILE A 130 38.39 -3.98 0.09
N SER A 131 38.96 -4.08 1.28
CA SER A 131 40.24 -3.46 1.64
C SER A 131 41.08 -4.46 2.41
#